data_AF-A0A2J8Q496-F1
#
_entry.id   AF-A0A2J8Q496-F1
#
_cell.length_a   1.000
_cell.length_b   1.000
_cell.length_c   1.000
_cell.angle_alpha   90.00
_cell.angle_beta   90.00
_cell.angle_gamma   90.00
#
_symmetry.space_group_name_H-M   'P 1'
#
loop_
_entity.id
_entity.type
_entity.pdbx_description
1 polymer ?
#
loop_
_entity_poly.entity_id
_entity_poly.type
_entity_poly.pdbx_seq_one_letter_code
_entity_poly.pdbx_strand_id
1 'polypeptide(L)' 'MILNSLSLYYHNKLILAPMVRVGTLPMRLLALDYGADIVYCEELIDLKMIQ' A
#
# COMPACT_ATOMS: atom_id res chain seq x y z
N MET A 1 5.17 -8.70 20.47
CA MET A 1 5.09 -10.09 20.00
C MET A 1 5.18 -10.04 18.48
N ILE A 2 6.42 -9.99 17.97
CA ILE A 2 6.72 -9.79 16.56
C ILE A 2 6.65 -11.16 15.88
N LEU A 3 5.51 -11.46 15.27
CA LEU A 3 5.41 -12.50 14.25
C LEU A 3 5.64 -11.80 12.92
N ASN A 4 6.90 -11.74 12.49
CA ASN A 4 7.23 -11.34 11.13
C ASN A 4 6.87 -12.52 10.21
N SER A 5 5.58 -12.71 9.96
CA SER A 5 5.11 -13.54 8.86
C SER A 5 5.49 -12.80 7.58
N LEU A 6 6.64 -13.15 7.00
CA LEU A 6 7.19 -12.56 5.76
C LEU A 6 6.34 -12.84 4.50
N SER A 7 5.15 -13.40 4.65
CA SER A 7 4.24 -13.74 3.56
C SER A 7 3.02 -12.84 3.59
N LEU A 8 2.80 -12.15 2.47
CA LEU A 8 1.65 -11.28 2.25
C LEU A 8 0.44 -12.17 1.96
N TYR A 9 -0.51 -12.24 2.90
CA TYR A 9 -1.77 -12.97 2.73
C TYR A 9 -2.87 -12.03 2.24
N TYR A 10 -3.47 -12.32 1.08
CA TYR A 10 -4.46 -11.44 0.42
C TYR A 10 -5.92 -11.82 0.70
N HIS A 11 -6.19 -12.91 1.41
CA HIS A 11 -7.54 -13.37 1.67
C HIS A 11 -8.20 -12.56 2.81
N ASN A 12 -9.43 -12.09 2.61
CA ASN A 12 -10.22 -11.31 3.59
C ASN A 12 -9.46 -10.10 4.19
N LYS A 13 -8.76 -9.34 3.34
CA LYS A 13 -8.00 -8.16 3.76
C LYS A 13 -8.67 -6.86 3.34
N LEU A 14 -8.52 -5.83 4.16
CA LEU A 14 -8.89 -4.46 3.80
C LEU A 14 -7.73 -3.83 3.05
N ILE A 15 -7.93 -3.57 1.76
CA ILE A 15 -6.88 -3.14 0.83
C ILE A 15 -7.18 -1.74 0.29
N LEU A 16 -6.22 -0.82 0.41
CA LEU A 16 -6.27 0.47 -0.27
C LEU A 16 -5.87 0.27 -1.74
N ALA A 17 -6.81 0.56 -2.65
CA ALA A 17 -6.58 0.51 -4.10
C ALA A 17 -5.57 1.56 -4.58
N PRO A 18 -4.87 1.31 -5.71
CA PRO A 18 -3.98 2.31 -6.31
C PRO A 18 -4.81 3.49 -6.85
N MET A 19 -4.43 4.70 -6.44
CA MET A 19 -5.06 5.95 -6.89
C MET A 19 -3.97 6.95 -7.24
N VAL A 20 -3.93 7.39 -8.50
CA VAL A 20 -2.93 8.37 -8.97
C VAL A 20 -3.07 9.68 -8.19
N ARG A 21 -1.95 10.28 -7.75
CA ARG A 21 -1.86 11.51 -6.92
C ARG A 21 -2.39 11.38 -5.48
N VAL A 22 -3.36 10.51 -5.23
CA VAL A 22 -3.94 10.28 -3.90
C VAL A 22 -3.12 9.27 -3.10
N GLY A 23 -2.59 8.24 -3.75
CA GLY A 23 -1.78 7.16 -3.14
C GLY A 23 -0.35 7.55 -2.73
N THR A 24 -0.13 8.82 -2.39
CA THR A 24 1.16 9.31 -1.88
C THR A 24 1.41 8.82 -0.44
N LEU A 25 2.61 9.06 0.10
CA LEU A 25 2.98 8.63 1.47
C LEU A 25 1.96 8.98 2.57
N PRO A 26 1.45 10.23 2.71
CA PRO A 26 0.54 10.56 3.80
C PRO A 26 -0.77 9.77 3.76
N MET A 27 -1.34 9.54 2.58
CA MET A 27 -2.58 8.77 2.44
C MET A 27 -2.39 7.29 2.80
N ARG A 28 -1.23 6.72 2.46
CA ARG A 28 -0.90 5.33 2.83
C ARG A 28 -0.77 5.15 4.33
N LEU A 29 -0.10 6.09 5.00
CA LEU A 29 0.02 6.07 6.46
C LEU A 29 -1.36 6.23 7.12
N LEU A 30 -2.16 7.17 6.65
CA LEU A 30 -3.51 7.39 7.16
C LEU A 30 -4.41 6.15 6.99
N ALA A 31 -4.30 5.44 5.86
CA ALA A 31 -5.04 4.21 5.64
C ALA A 31 -4.61 3.08 6.59
N LEU A 32 -3.32 2.99 6.90
CA LEU A 32 -2.82 2.06 7.93
C LEU A 32 -3.35 2.42 9.32
N ASP A 33 -3.40 3.71 9.66
CA ASP A 33 -3.95 4.20 10.94
C ASP A 33 -5.45 3.88 11.07
N TYR A 34 -6.19 3.89 9.96
CA TYR A 34 -7.61 3.50 9.91
C TYR A 34 -7.86 1.98 9.79
N GLY A 35 -6.80 1.16 9.79
CA GLY A 35 -6.93 -0.31 9.82
C GLY A 35 -6.92 -1.01 8.45
N ALA A 36 -6.31 -0.40 7.42
CA ALA A 36 -5.99 -1.13 6.20
C ALA A 36 -4.89 -2.17 6.45
N ASP A 37 -5.08 -3.40 5.96
CA ASP A 37 -4.08 -4.47 6.03
C ASP A 37 -2.99 -4.30 4.96
N ILE A 38 -3.38 -3.81 3.78
CA ILE A 38 -2.51 -3.69 2.60
C ILE A 38 -2.76 -2.34 1.93
N VAL A 39 -1.69 -1.64 1.57
CA VAL A 39 -1.78 -0.34 0.89
C VAL A 39 -0.97 -0.33 -0.41
N TYR A 40 -1.63 -0.06 -1.53
CA TYR A 40 -0.96 0.13 -2.82
C TYR A 40 -0.47 1.57 -2.98
N CYS A 41 0.61 1.72 -3.75
CA CYS A 41 1.09 3.03 -4.18
C CYS A 41 0.26 3.55 -5.35
N GLU A 42 0.44 4.82 -5.69
CA GLU A 42 0.01 5.34 -6.98
C GLU A 42 0.65 4.59 -8.16
N GLU A 43 0.00 4.64 -9.32
CA GLU A 43 0.58 4.12 -10.55
C GLU A 43 1.83 4.94 -10.91
N LEU A 44 2.96 4.25 -11.05
CA LEU A 44 4.23 4.86 -11.46
C LEU A 44 4.65 4.27 -12.80
N ILE A 45 4.94 5.15 -13.76
CA ILE A 45 5.42 4.76 -15.08
C ILE A 45 6.86 4.26 -14.94
N ASP A 46 7.11 3.06 -15.46
CA ASP A 46 8.40 2.36 -15.46
C ASP A 46 9.55 3.20 -16.03
N LEU A 47 9.32 3.89 -17.14
CA LEU A 47 10.28 4.81 -17.76
C LEU A 47 10.70 5.93 -16.81
N LYS A 48 9.83 6.35 -15.89
CA LYS A 48 10.14 7.37 -14.90
C LYS A 48 10.86 6.80 -13.67
N MET A 49 10.70 5.51 -13.40
CA MET A 49 11.37 4.80 -12.30
C MET A 49 12.82 4.43 -12.61
N ILE A 50 13.15 4.24 -13.89
CA ILE A 50 14.51 3.88 -14.34
C ILE A 50 15.40 5.11 -14.63
N GLN A 51 14.79 6.28 -14.85
CA GLN A 51 15.48 7.56 -15.11
C GLN A 51 16.05 8.16 -13.83
#